data_AF-A0A7C3ETH1-F1
#
_entry.id   AF-A0A7C3ETH1-F1
#
_cell.length_a   1.000
_cell.length_b   1.000
_cell.length_c   1.000
_cell.angle_alpha   90.00
_cell.angle_beta   90.00
_cell.angle_gamma   90.00
#
_symmetry.space_group_name_H-M   'P 1'
#
loop_
_entity.id
_entity.type
_entity.pdbx_description
1 polymer ?
#
loop_
_entity_poly.entity_id
_entity_poly.type
_entity_poly.pdbx_seq_one_letter_code
_entity_poly.pdbx_strand_id
1 'polypeptide(L)'
;MRKLLAYVLNGQIIGVEKTSWDNSELSGNDPFKWIFSGETIPNGYVDISSILNWGLFGENVLNYNTVRFEISKLLPESLTELNESELSVVQNYVLDHYYRIYDYINYENFSRQINAKIAPLNIDYDIIGLHKKRFFRKGELYRVEYYGEYNPINQTYSKLCVSEDRTYYRTNKMLSRREMTITWYYTDGTSGETKKTTKYYTVEEAIQAGEVRRRNVISTLKTNTVGLIMMTLGVTQIEAENLGLLFLEQYNSAIFKYIEGAESVLKNILLTDTNHSWLDNVIPNTGGLTIRMYLYDNINIDYNENNINT
;
A
#
# COMPACT_ATOMS: atom_id res chain seq x y z
N MET A 1 -1.28 -32.63 -37.80
CA MET A 1 0.13 -32.30 -38.10
C MET A 1 0.46 -31.05 -37.30
N ARG A 2 1.45 -31.09 -36.40
CA ARG A 2 1.75 -30.00 -35.44
C ARG A 2 2.83 -29.10 -36.05
N LYS A 3 2.61 -27.78 -36.10
CA LYS A 3 3.57 -26.80 -36.63
C LYS A 3 4.18 -26.00 -35.49
N LEU A 4 5.51 -25.85 -35.50
CA LEU A 4 6.25 -24.97 -34.59
C LEU A 4 6.44 -23.61 -35.29
N LEU A 5 6.15 -22.51 -34.60
CA LEU A 5 6.43 -21.15 -35.09
C LEU A 5 7.69 -20.63 -34.40
N ALA A 6 8.63 -20.15 -35.21
CA ALA A 6 9.94 -19.67 -34.82
C ALA A 6 10.01 -18.15 -34.75
N TYR A 7 11.00 -17.63 -34.04
CA TYR A 7 11.38 -16.21 -34.09
C TYR A 7 12.84 -16.06 -34.55
N VAL A 8 13.17 -14.86 -35.06
CA VAL A 8 14.55 -14.49 -35.41
C VAL A 8 15.08 -13.56 -34.34
N LEU A 9 16.18 -13.94 -33.70
CA LEU A 9 16.90 -13.10 -32.73
C LEU A 9 18.34 -12.93 -33.24
N ASN A 10 18.79 -11.70 -33.47
CA ASN A 10 20.15 -11.38 -33.95
C ASN A 10 20.56 -12.11 -35.25
N GLY A 11 19.63 -12.28 -36.18
CA GLY A 11 19.89 -12.99 -37.44
C GLY A 11 19.99 -14.51 -37.31
N GLN A 12 19.87 -15.04 -36.08
CA GLN A 12 19.76 -16.47 -35.82
C GLN A 12 18.28 -16.86 -35.72
N ILE A 13 17.90 -17.82 -36.55
CA ILE A 13 16.56 -18.43 -36.53
C ILE A 13 16.50 -19.36 -35.30
N ILE A 14 15.70 -19.00 -34.31
CA ILE A 14 15.42 -19.85 -33.14
C ILE A 14 14.03 -20.46 -33.33
N GLY A 15 14.04 -21.76 -33.67
CA GLY A 15 12.90 -22.52 -34.17
C GLY A 15 12.90 -22.59 -35.69
N VAL A 16 12.48 -23.69 -36.31
CA VAL A 16 12.40 -23.81 -37.78
C VAL A 16 10.94 -24.04 -38.14
N GLU A 17 10.46 -23.49 -39.26
CA GLU A 17 9.19 -23.92 -39.84
C GLU A 17 9.32 -25.39 -40.25
N LYS A 18 8.84 -26.26 -39.38
CA LYS A 18 8.87 -27.69 -39.60
C LYS A 18 7.45 -28.20 -39.75
N THR A 19 7.20 -28.86 -40.87
CA THR A 19 5.99 -29.67 -41.09
C THR A 19 5.94 -30.89 -40.17
N SER A 20 7.07 -31.25 -39.54
CA SER A 20 7.19 -32.24 -38.47
C SER A 20 8.38 -31.96 -37.56
N TRP A 21 8.19 -32.02 -36.24
CA TRP A 21 9.24 -31.90 -35.21
C TRP A 21 9.00 -32.95 -34.12
N ASP A 22 10.03 -33.24 -33.31
CA ASP A 22 9.92 -34.09 -32.12
C ASP A 22 10.51 -33.43 -30.85
N ASN A 23 10.25 -34.01 -29.69
CA ASN A 23 10.60 -33.43 -28.39
C ASN A 23 12.12 -33.24 -28.18
N SER A 24 12.98 -33.91 -28.96
CA SER A 24 14.43 -33.71 -28.86
C SER A 24 14.85 -32.33 -29.39
N GLU A 25 14.07 -31.76 -30.30
CA GLU A 25 14.36 -30.47 -30.93
C GLU A 25 14.00 -29.26 -30.06
N LEU A 26 13.20 -29.47 -29.01
CA LEU A 26 12.80 -28.41 -28.09
C LEU A 26 13.76 -28.22 -26.92
N SER A 27 14.81 -29.05 -26.83
CA SER A 27 15.79 -29.03 -25.73
C SER A 27 15.13 -29.02 -24.33
N GLY A 28 13.96 -29.66 -24.20
CA GLY A 28 13.19 -29.73 -22.95
C GLY A 28 12.15 -28.62 -22.72
N ASN A 29 11.93 -27.69 -23.66
CA ASN A 29 10.94 -26.60 -23.54
C ASN A 29 9.57 -26.95 -24.18
N ASP A 30 8.51 -26.22 -23.81
CA ASP A 30 7.17 -26.32 -24.42
C ASP A 30 7.01 -25.47 -25.70
N PRO A 31 6.21 -25.89 -26.70
CA PRO A 31 5.98 -25.13 -27.94
C PRO A 31 5.04 -23.92 -27.76
N PHE A 32 5.39 -22.79 -28.39
CA PHE A 32 4.83 -21.45 -28.10
C PHE A 32 3.43 -21.16 -28.69
N LYS A 33 3.00 -21.83 -29.76
CA LYS A 33 1.62 -21.75 -30.29
C LYS A 33 1.22 -23.01 -31.03
N TRP A 34 -0.03 -23.44 -30.81
CA TRP A 34 -0.60 -24.60 -31.47
C TRP A 34 -1.49 -24.13 -32.62
N ILE A 35 -1.32 -24.70 -33.81
CA ILE A 35 -2.25 -24.54 -34.95
C ILE A 35 -2.84 -25.93 -35.25
N PHE A 36 -4.17 -26.01 -35.32
CA PHE A 36 -4.85 -27.28 -35.57
C PHE A 36 -4.84 -27.63 -37.06
N SER A 37 -4.97 -28.92 -37.36
CA SER A 37 -4.98 -29.42 -38.73
C SER A 37 -6.19 -28.87 -39.49
N GLY A 38 -5.97 -28.02 -40.50
CA GLY A 38 -7.02 -27.41 -41.31
C GLY A 38 -7.19 -25.90 -41.09
N GLU A 39 -6.52 -25.31 -40.10
CA GLU A 39 -6.51 -23.87 -39.91
C GLU A 39 -5.56 -23.18 -40.91
N THR A 40 -6.02 -22.08 -41.50
CA THR A 40 -5.22 -21.27 -42.41
C THR A 40 -4.15 -20.53 -41.61
N ILE A 41 -2.88 -20.67 -42.02
CA ILE A 41 -1.78 -19.85 -41.49
C ILE A 41 -2.09 -18.39 -41.84
N PRO A 42 -2.24 -17.48 -40.85
CA PRO A 42 -2.39 -16.06 -41.11
C PRO A 42 -1.26 -15.55 -42.01
N ASN A 43 -1.63 -14.93 -43.14
CA ASN A 43 -0.67 -14.31 -44.04
C ASN A 43 -0.23 -12.97 -43.41
N GLY A 44 1.06 -12.77 -43.16
CA GLY A 44 1.57 -11.54 -42.53
C GLY A 44 2.17 -11.69 -41.11
N TYR A 45 2.72 -12.86 -40.77
CA TYR A 45 3.50 -13.08 -39.53
C TYR A 45 4.83 -12.30 -39.44
N VAL A 46 4.95 -11.17 -40.14
CA VAL A 46 6.11 -10.28 -40.08
C VAL A 46 6.19 -9.59 -38.71
N ASP A 47 5.11 -9.58 -37.93
CA ASP A 47 5.00 -8.76 -36.72
C ASP A 47 4.39 -9.49 -35.51
N ILE A 48 4.62 -10.82 -35.40
CA ILE A 48 4.41 -11.54 -34.13
C ILE A 48 5.46 -11.14 -33.09
N SER A 49 6.58 -10.54 -33.51
CA SER A 49 7.59 -9.96 -32.62
C SER A 49 7.15 -8.64 -32.00
N SER A 50 6.16 -7.96 -32.58
CA SER A 50 5.58 -6.75 -32.00
C SER A 50 4.57 -7.13 -30.92
N ILE A 51 4.92 -6.76 -29.70
CA ILE A 51 4.11 -6.91 -28.50
C ILE A 51 2.72 -6.28 -28.60
N LEU A 52 2.53 -5.32 -29.51
CA LEU A 52 1.24 -4.68 -29.78
C LEU A 52 0.20 -5.66 -30.35
N ASN A 53 0.66 -6.75 -31.00
CA ASN A 53 -0.22 -7.70 -31.68
C ASN A 53 -0.52 -8.96 -30.85
N TRP A 54 0.13 -9.15 -29.69
CA TRP A 54 0.00 -10.39 -28.91
C TRP A 54 -1.43 -10.64 -28.41
N GLY A 55 -2.14 -9.57 -28.06
CA GLY A 55 -3.55 -9.64 -27.67
C GLY A 55 -4.52 -10.05 -28.79
N LEU A 56 -4.07 -10.09 -30.05
CA LEU A 56 -4.88 -10.52 -31.20
C LEU A 56 -4.86 -12.05 -31.40
N PHE A 57 -3.99 -12.77 -30.70
CA PHE A 57 -3.82 -14.22 -30.89
C PHE A 57 -4.64 -15.10 -29.93
N GLY A 58 -5.53 -14.50 -29.13
CA GLY A 58 -6.52 -15.19 -28.28
C GLY A 58 -5.94 -15.88 -27.04
N GLU A 59 -6.77 -16.68 -26.36
CA GLU A 59 -6.44 -17.41 -25.11
C GLU A 59 -5.29 -18.44 -25.26
N ASN A 60 -4.85 -18.70 -26.49
CA ASN A 60 -3.82 -19.69 -26.81
C ASN A 60 -2.39 -19.12 -26.81
N VAL A 61 -2.20 -17.87 -26.39
CA VAL A 61 -0.88 -17.26 -26.20
C VAL A 61 -0.81 -16.73 -24.78
N LEU A 62 0.30 -17.01 -24.08
CA LEU A 62 0.55 -16.46 -22.76
C LEU A 62 0.41 -14.93 -22.82
N ASN A 63 -0.42 -14.36 -21.95
CA ASN A 63 -0.59 -12.92 -21.91
C ASN A 63 0.74 -12.24 -21.53
N TYR A 64 0.87 -10.96 -21.86
CA TYR A 64 2.09 -10.18 -21.62
C TYR A 64 2.65 -10.34 -20.20
N ASN A 65 1.78 -10.35 -19.18
CA ASN A 65 2.19 -10.46 -17.78
C ASN A 65 2.70 -11.88 -17.44
N THR A 66 2.07 -12.92 -18.00
CA THR A 66 2.56 -14.29 -17.83
C THR A 66 3.92 -14.48 -18.49
N VAL A 67 4.11 -13.97 -19.71
CA VAL A 67 5.43 -14.02 -20.37
C VAL A 67 6.48 -13.28 -19.53
N ARG A 68 6.15 -12.11 -19.00
CA ARG A 68 7.02 -11.36 -18.10
C ARG A 68 7.38 -12.15 -16.83
N PHE A 69 6.41 -12.79 -16.20
CA PHE A 69 6.63 -13.59 -15.00
C PHE A 69 7.51 -14.80 -15.28
N GLU A 70 7.35 -15.46 -16.42
CA GLU A 70 8.25 -16.55 -16.80
C GLU A 70 9.66 -16.04 -17.13
N ILE A 71 9.80 -14.88 -17.80
CA ILE A 71 11.12 -14.27 -18.03
C ILE A 71 11.78 -13.88 -16.70
N SER A 72 11.04 -13.37 -15.70
CA SER A 72 11.62 -12.97 -14.42
C SER A 72 12.18 -14.16 -13.62
N LYS A 73 11.60 -15.35 -13.74
CA LYS A 73 12.14 -16.58 -13.14
C LYS A 73 13.44 -17.04 -13.79
N LEU A 74 13.66 -16.68 -15.05
CA LEU A 74 14.85 -17.05 -15.82
C LEU A 74 16.00 -16.07 -15.61
N LEU A 75 15.78 -14.96 -14.90
CA LEU A 75 16.84 -13.98 -14.66
C LEU A 75 17.86 -14.50 -13.65
N PRO A 76 19.17 -14.29 -13.91
CA PRO A 76 20.21 -14.51 -12.91
C PRO A 76 20.04 -13.53 -11.74
N GLU A 77 20.58 -13.89 -10.56
CA GLU A 77 20.59 -13.01 -9.38
C GLU A 77 21.31 -11.68 -9.66
N SER A 78 22.30 -11.68 -10.58
CA SER A 78 22.98 -10.48 -11.06
C SER A 78 22.76 -10.26 -12.55
N LEU A 79 22.25 -9.08 -12.91
CA LEU A 79 22.07 -8.68 -14.31
C LEU A 79 23.39 -8.37 -15.03
N THR A 80 24.52 -8.30 -14.30
CA THR A 80 25.84 -8.05 -14.89
C THR A 80 26.35 -9.19 -15.75
N GLU A 81 25.75 -10.37 -15.64
CA GLU A 81 26.09 -11.56 -16.42
C GLU A 81 25.37 -11.60 -17.77
N LEU A 82 24.40 -10.70 -17.99
CA LEU A 82 23.65 -10.60 -19.22
C LEU A 82 24.43 -9.79 -20.27
N ASN A 83 24.43 -10.26 -21.51
CA ASN A 83 24.95 -9.47 -22.63
C ASN A 83 23.98 -8.33 -23.03
N GLU A 84 24.42 -7.38 -23.85
CA GLU A 84 23.61 -6.20 -24.22
C GLU A 84 22.26 -6.55 -24.87
N SER A 85 22.20 -7.65 -25.64
CA SER A 85 20.97 -8.11 -26.28
C SER A 85 20.00 -8.70 -25.26
N GLU A 86 20.49 -9.51 -24.32
CA GLU A 86 19.70 -10.04 -23.22
C GLU A 86 19.23 -8.91 -22.30
N LEU A 87 20.12 -7.97 -21.97
CA LEU A 87 19.80 -6.80 -21.18
C LEU A 87 18.71 -5.97 -21.86
N SER A 88 18.75 -5.77 -23.18
CA SER A 88 17.70 -5.08 -23.94
C SER A 88 16.35 -5.82 -23.90
N VAL A 89 16.35 -7.15 -23.97
CA VAL A 89 15.11 -7.94 -23.82
C VAL A 89 14.59 -7.84 -22.39
N VAL A 90 15.46 -8.02 -21.39
CA VAL A 90 15.11 -7.87 -19.98
C VAL A 90 14.66 -6.45 -19.66
N GLN A 91 15.19 -5.42 -20.33
CA GLN A 91 14.72 -4.05 -20.23
C GLN A 91 13.32 -3.87 -20.81
N ASN A 92 13.06 -4.49 -21.96
CA ASN A 92 11.74 -4.47 -22.61
C ASN A 92 10.67 -5.34 -21.92
N TYR A 93 11.07 -6.33 -21.11
CA TYR A 93 10.13 -7.31 -20.52
C TYR A 93 10.08 -7.31 -18.98
N VAL A 94 11.20 -7.16 -18.27
CA VAL A 94 11.28 -7.29 -16.80
C VAL A 94 11.58 -5.98 -16.10
N LEU A 95 12.47 -5.13 -16.63
CA LEU A 95 12.86 -3.85 -16.03
C LEU A 95 11.97 -2.69 -16.47
N ASP A 96 10.97 -2.96 -17.30
CA ASP A 96 10.08 -1.94 -17.81
C ASP A 96 9.30 -1.35 -16.64
N HIS A 97 9.68 -0.13 -16.26
CA HIS A 97 9.17 0.71 -15.18
C HIS A 97 7.63 0.78 -15.24
N TYR A 98 6.99 -0.10 -14.47
CA TYR A 98 5.54 -0.27 -14.44
C TYR A 98 5.04 -0.18 -13.01
N TYR A 99 3.76 0.15 -12.84
CA TYR A 99 3.22 0.35 -11.52
C TYR A 99 3.12 -0.99 -10.78
N ARG A 100 3.79 -1.06 -9.62
CA ARG A 100 3.91 -2.28 -8.80
C ARG A 100 2.57 -2.86 -8.36
N ILE A 101 1.53 -2.02 -8.26
CA ILE A 101 0.16 -2.46 -7.95
C ILE A 101 -0.36 -3.56 -8.90
N TYR A 102 0.12 -3.59 -10.14
CA TYR A 102 -0.25 -4.58 -11.14
C TYR A 102 0.25 -6.00 -10.84
N ASP A 103 1.21 -6.17 -9.92
CA ASP A 103 1.61 -7.49 -9.43
C ASP A 103 0.53 -8.13 -8.53
N TYR A 104 -0.39 -7.31 -7.99
CA TYR A 104 -1.37 -7.74 -6.98
C TYR A 104 -2.81 -7.73 -7.49
N ILE A 105 -3.06 -7.19 -8.70
CA ILE A 105 -4.39 -7.18 -9.30
C ILE A 105 -4.67 -8.57 -9.91
N ASN A 106 -5.71 -9.26 -9.43
CA ASN A 106 -6.17 -10.50 -10.07
C ASN A 106 -6.80 -10.18 -11.44
N TYR A 107 -6.07 -10.50 -12.51
CA TYR A 107 -6.45 -10.22 -13.90
C TYR A 107 -7.67 -10.99 -14.38
N GLU A 108 -8.07 -12.10 -13.74
CA GLU A 108 -9.25 -12.85 -14.13
C GLU A 108 -10.53 -11.99 -14.11
N ASN A 109 -10.55 -10.93 -13.28
CA ASN A 109 -11.67 -10.00 -13.18
C ASN A 109 -11.53 -8.75 -14.07
N PHE A 110 -10.39 -8.54 -14.73
CA PHE A 110 -10.14 -7.37 -15.58
C PHE A 110 -10.19 -7.77 -17.05
N SER A 111 -11.36 -7.61 -17.66
CA SER A 111 -11.70 -8.12 -18.99
C SER A 111 -11.02 -7.45 -20.19
N ARG A 112 -9.96 -6.65 -20.03
CA ARG A 112 -9.29 -5.94 -21.13
C ARG A 112 -7.80 -5.74 -20.88
N GLN A 113 -7.05 -5.67 -21.97
CA GLN A 113 -5.63 -5.33 -22.04
C GLN A 113 -5.30 -4.13 -21.12
N ILE A 114 -4.75 -4.41 -19.94
CA ILE A 114 -4.28 -3.39 -19.02
C ILE A 114 -2.88 -2.98 -19.45
N ASN A 115 -2.70 -1.70 -19.75
CA ASN A 115 -1.36 -1.13 -19.90
C ASN A 115 -0.78 -0.85 -18.50
N ALA A 116 0.13 -1.71 -18.04
CA ALA A 116 0.74 -1.61 -16.71
C ALA A 116 1.63 -0.37 -16.52
N LYS A 117 1.91 0.39 -17.59
CA LYS A 117 2.65 1.66 -17.56
C LYS A 117 1.78 2.87 -17.23
N ILE A 118 0.46 2.70 -17.16
CA ILE A 118 -0.49 3.78 -16.84
C ILE A 118 -1.00 3.57 -15.41
N ALA A 119 -1.10 4.64 -14.63
CA ALA A 119 -1.57 4.52 -13.25
C ALA A 119 -3.06 4.08 -13.23
N PRO A 120 -3.44 3.12 -12.37
CA PRO A 120 -4.82 2.68 -12.26
C PRO A 120 -5.69 3.68 -11.47
N LEU A 121 -6.06 4.78 -12.12
CA LEU A 121 -6.73 5.92 -11.47
C LEU A 121 -8.11 5.61 -10.85
N ASN A 122 -8.73 4.47 -11.22
CA ASN A 122 -10.11 4.11 -10.88
C ASN A 122 -10.23 2.76 -10.17
N ILE A 123 -9.17 2.33 -9.47
CA ILE A 123 -9.19 1.08 -8.70
C ILE A 123 -9.42 1.38 -7.22
N ASP A 124 -10.29 0.59 -6.60
CA ASP A 124 -10.41 0.53 -5.14
C ASP A 124 -9.33 -0.40 -4.56
N TYR A 125 -8.34 0.20 -3.91
CA TYR A 125 -7.20 -0.52 -3.33
C TYR A 125 -7.60 -1.45 -2.18
N ASP A 126 -8.77 -1.24 -1.58
CA ASP A 126 -9.23 -2.05 -0.46
C ASP A 126 -9.63 -3.46 -0.91
N ILE A 127 -9.91 -3.65 -2.20
CA ILE A 127 -10.35 -4.92 -2.79
C ILE A 127 -9.18 -5.78 -3.30
N ILE A 128 -8.01 -5.17 -3.54
CA ILE A 128 -6.85 -5.85 -4.16
C ILE A 128 -6.07 -6.74 -3.18
N GLY A 129 -6.39 -6.68 -1.87
CA GLY A 129 -5.68 -7.48 -0.86
C GLY A 129 -4.31 -6.91 -0.45
N LEU A 130 -4.02 -5.65 -0.76
CA LEU A 130 -2.81 -4.96 -0.30
C LEU A 130 -2.82 -4.75 1.23
N HIS A 131 -1.64 -4.82 1.84
CA HIS A 131 -1.45 -4.57 3.25
C HIS A 131 -1.36 -3.08 3.55
N LYS A 132 -2.20 -2.58 4.47
CA LYS A 132 -2.28 -1.16 4.79
C LYS A 132 -1.42 -0.82 6.00
N LYS A 133 -0.61 0.23 5.87
CA LYS A 133 0.04 0.93 6.97
C LYS A 133 -0.56 2.32 7.10
N ARG A 134 -1.09 2.65 8.27
CA ARG A 134 -1.82 3.90 8.52
C ARG A 134 -1.03 4.80 9.46
N PHE A 135 -0.96 6.08 9.12
CA PHE A 135 -0.25 7.08 9.92
C PHE A 135 -1.22 8.13 10.42
N PHE A 136 -1.25 8.30 11.75
CA PHE A 136 -2.14 9.23 12.41
C PHE A 136 -1.36 10.37 13.05
N ARG A 137 -1.92 11.57 13.02
CA ARG A 137 -1.44 12.75 13.74
C ARG A 137 -2.60 13.37 14.48
N LYS A 138 -2.56 13.37 15.82
CA LYS A 138 -3.67 13.86 16.67
C LYS A 138 -5.03 13.30 16.23
N GLY A 139 -5.07 11.99 15.97
CA GLY A 139 -6.25 11.24 15.55
C GLY A 139 -6.62 11.33 14.06
N GLU A 140 -6.02 12.24 13.30
CA GLU A 140 -6.27 12.38 11.87
C GLU A 140 -5.39 11.43 11.07
N LEU A 141 -6.00 10.71 10.13
CA LEU A 141 -5.30 9.84 9.20
C LEU A 141 -4.66 10.69 8.09
N TYR A 142 -3.40 11.09 8.27
CA TYR A 142 -2.71 11.97 7.31
C TYR A 142 -1.98 11.21 6.21
N ARG A 143 -1.68 9.92 6.40
CA ARG A 143 -1.06 9.09 5.36
C ARG A 143 -1.52 7.64 5.43
N VAL A 144 -1.74 7.04 4.27
CA VAL A 144 -1.96 5.59 4.11
C VAL A 144 -0.95 5.09 3.10
N GLU A 145 -0.31 3.97 3.42
CA GLU A 145 0.58 3.27 2.49
C GLU A 145 0.05 1.86 2.26
N TYR A 146 0.04 1.46 1.00
CA TYR A 146 -0.45 0.16 0.55
C TYR A 146 0.73 -0.64 0.04
N TYR A 147 1.00 -1.75 0.71
CA TYR A 147 2.15 -2.62 0.49
C TYR A 147 1.71 -3.96 -0.09
N GLY A 148 2.53 -4.48 -0.98
CA GLY A 148 2.37 -5.81 -1.54
C GLY A 148 2.63 -6.95 -0.55
N GLU A 149 3.49 -6.71 0.43
CA GLU A 149 3.91 -7.73 1.40
C GLU A 149 3.90 -7.20 2.84
N TYR A 150 3.53 -8.09 3.78
CA TYR A 150 3.63 -7.87 5.21
C TYR A 150 4.17 -9.11 5.91
N ASN A 151 5.27 -8.96 6.64
CA ASN A 151 5.82 -10.01 7.49
C ASN A 151 5.24 -9.87 8.91
N PRO A 152 4.37 -10.79 9.36
CA PRO A 152 3.72 -10.68 10.67
C PRO A 152 4.65 -10.96 11.84
N ILE A 153 5.77 -11.69 11.63
CA ILE A 153 6.73 -12.03 12.68
C ILE A 153 7.52 -10.78 13.08
N ASN A 154 8.02 -10.06 12.07
CA ASN A 154 8.84 -8.86 12.28
C ASN A 154 8.01 -7.56 12.25
N GLN A 155 6.73 -7.65 11.92
CA GLN A 155 5.82 -6.52 11.71
C GLN A 155 6.34 -5.51 10.66
N THR A 156 7.01 -6.02 9.62
CA THR A 156 7.62 -5.20 8.56
C THR A 156 6.79 -5.23 7.29
N TYR A 157 6.67 -4.07 6.66
CA TYR A 157 6.02 -3.91 5.36
C TYR A 157 7.07 -3.79 4.26
N SER A 158 6.81 -4.38 3.09
CA SER A 158 7.71 -4.33 1.95
C SER A 158 6.90 -4.17 0.64
N LYS A 159 7.56 -3.77 -0.46
CA LYS A 159 6.93 -3.57 -1.77
C LYS A 159 5.82 -2.50 -1.74
N LEU A 160 6.16 -1.25 -1.43
CA LEU A 160 5.21 -0.12 -1.46
C LEU A 160 4.61 0.05 -2.87
N CYS A 161 3.28 -0.02 -3.01
CA CYS A 161 2.58 0.09 -4.29
C CYS A 161 1.93 1.46 -4.47
N VAL A 162 1.30 1.98 -3.42
CA VAL A 162 0.55 3.25 -3.42
C VAL A 162 0.74 3.96 -2.09
N SER A 163 0.85 5.29 -2.10
CA SER A 163 0.69 6.12 -0.91
C SER A 163 -0.43 7.15 -1.13
N GLU A 164 -1.18 7.42 -0.07
CA GLU A 164 -2.18 8.48 0.00
C GLU A 164 -1.74 9.46 1.07
N ASP A 165 -1.42 10.69 0.69
CA ASP A 165 -1.11 11.78 1.62
C ASP A 165 -2.31 12.72 1.69
N ARG A 166 -2.75 13.08 2.91
CA ARG A 166 -3.99 13.79 3.17
C ARG A 166 -3.74 15.07 3.96
N THR A 167 -4.28 16.17 3.46
CA THR A 167 -4.28 17.48 4.14
C THR A 167 -5.71 17.85 4.46
N TYR A 168 -5.98 18.19 5.72
CA TYR A 168 -7.29 18.54 6.23
C TYR A 168 -7.36 20.06 6.46
N TYR A 169 -8.49 20.67 6.12
CA TYR A 169 -8.72 22.10 6.25
C TYR A 169 -9.97 22.33 7.09
N ARG A 170 -9.93 23.32 7.98
CA ARG A 170 -11.02 23.61 8.91
C ARG A 170 -11.58 25.00 8.74
N THR A 171 -12.83 25.16 9.16
CA THR A 171 -13.50 26.44 9.35
C THR A 171 -14.22 26.37 10.69
N ASN A 172 -13.90 27.29 11.61
CA ASN A 172 -14.45 27.29 12.98
C ASN A 172 -14.28 25.94 13.69
N LYS A 173 -13.07 25.34 13.61
CA LYS A 173 -12.71 24.01 14.15
C LYS A 173 -13.40 22.80 13.52
N MET A 174 -14.40 23.00 12.66
CA MET A 174 -15.05 21.93 11.91
C MET A 174 -14.29 21.63 10.62
N LEU A 175 -14.22 20.36 10.24
CA LEU A 175 -13.61 19.95 8.99
C LEU A 175 -14.44 20.48 7.81
N SER A 176 -13.83 21.26 6.92
CA SER A 176 -14.53 21.83 5.75
C SER A 176 -14.17 21.12 4.46
N ARG A 177 -12.88 20.80 4.26
CA ARG A 177 -12.42 20.02 3.12
C ARG A 177 -11.18 19.19 3.44
N ARG A 178 -10.93 18.18 2.62
CA ARG A 178 -9.70 17.38 2.61
C ARG A 178 -9.14 17.31 1.19
N GLU A 179 -7.86 17.56 1.04
CA GLU A 179 -7.10 17.27 -0.17
C GLU A 179 -6.33 15.97 0.02
N MET A 180 -6.37 15.10 -0.98
CA MET A 180 -5.66 13.82 -0.96
C MET A 180 -4.83 13.69 -2.23
N THR A 181 -3.54 13.45 -2.06
CA THR A 181 -2.60 13.14 -3.14
C THR A 181 -2.30 11.65 -3.11
N ILE A 182 -2.72 10.94 -4.16
CA ILE A 182 -2.42 9.53 -4.37
C ILE A 182 -1.16 9.46 -5.24
N THR A 183 -0.15 8.73 -4.80
CA THR A 183 1.09 8.48 -5.54
C THR A 183 1.22 6.98 -5.78
N TRP A 184 1.39 6.57 -7.04
CA TRP A 184 1.68 5.18 -7.38
C TRP A 184 3.18 5.00 -7.52
N TYR A 185 3.67 3.81 -7.17
CA TYR A 185 5.10 3.50 -7.20
C TYR A 185 5.39 2.46 -8.26
N TYR A 186 6.53 2.63 -8.94
CA TYR A 186 7.04 1.67 -9.89
C TYR A 186 7.71 0.50 -9.17
N THR A 187 8.00 -0.57 -9.91
CA THR A 187 8.65 -1.77 -9.34
C THR A 187 10.07 -1.57 -8.86
N ASP A 188 10.78 -0.54 -9.34
CA ASP A 188 12.08 -0.11 -8.81
C ASP A 188 11.96 0.71 -7.50
N GLY A 189 10.74 1.04 -7.07
CA GLY A 189 10.47 1.81 -5.86
C GLY A 189 10.45 3.32 -6.04
N THR A 190 10.70 3.83 -7.25
CA THR A 190 10.54 5.25 -7.55
C THR A 190 9.06 5.65 -7.62
N SER A 191 8.77 6.92 -7.35
CA SER A 191 7.42 7.47 -7.46
C SER A 191 7.06 7.74 -8.91
N GLY A 192 5.86 7.34 -9.31
CA GLY A 192 5.28 7.64 -10.62
C GLY A 192 4.24 8.73 -10.59
N GLU A 193 3.17 8.55 -11.38
CA GLU A 193 2.10 9.53 -11.48
C GLU A 193 1.47 9.83 -10.12
N THR A 194 0.84 10.99 -10.04
CA THR A 194 0.06 11.42 -8.88
C THR A 194 -1.33 11.88 -9.30
N LYS A 195 -2.31 11.62 -8.44
CA LYS A 195 -3.69 12.10 -8.61
C LYS A 195 -4.08 12.87 -7.37
N LYS A 196 -4.55 14.10 -7.56
CA LYS A 196 -5.13 14.90 -6.49
C LYS A 196 -6.64 14.79 -6.51
N THR A 197 -7.23 14.61 -5.35
CA THR A 197 -8.68 14.61 -5.15
C THR A 197 -9.03 15.51 -3.99
N THR A 198 -10.18 16.17 -4.08
CA THR A 198 -10.69 17.04 -3.02
C THR A 198 -12.04 16.53 -2.58
N LYS A 199 -12.22 16.35 -1.28
CA LYS A 199 -13.52 16.07 -0.66
C LYS A 199 -13.94 17.30 0.14
N TYR A 200 -15.14 17.79 -0.10
CA TYR A 200 -15.83 18.74 0.78
C TYR A 200 -16.71 17.98 1.76
N TYR A 201 -16.87 18.53 2.96
CA TYR A 201 -17.66 17.91 4.02
C TYR A 201 -18.92 18.74 4.27
N THR A 202 -20.07 18.06 4.42
CA THR A 202 -21.22 18.70 5.06
C THR A 202 -20.97 18.88 6.55
N VAL A 203 -21.83 19.65 7.24
CA VAL A 203 -21.74 19.82 8.70
C VAL A 203 -21.84 18.47 9.42
N GLU A 204 -22.75 17.61 8.98
CA GLU A 204 -22.95 16.27 9.55
C GLU A 204 -21.72 15.38 9.34
N GLU A 205 -21.15 15.37 8.13
CA GLU A 205 -19.92 14.62 7.86
C GLU A 205 -18.73 15.15 8.66
N ALA A 206 -18.66 16.47 8.87
CA ALA A 206 -17.61 17.11 9.67
C ALA A 206 -17.70 16.71 11.15
N ILE A 207 -18.92 16.63 11.70
CA ILE A 207 -19.18 16.15 13.07
C ILE A 207 -18.72 14.69 13.19
N GLN A 208 -19.17 13.82 12.30
CA GLN A 208 -18.78 12.40 12.29
C GLN A 208 -17.26 12.22 12.14
N ALA A 209 -16.62 12.99 11.26
CA ALA A 209 -15.17 12.97 11.11
C ALA A 209 -14.44 13.41 12.39
N GLY A 210 -14.99 14.41 13.11
CA GLY A 210 -14.51 14.84 14.42
C GLY A 210 -14.60 13.75 15.49
N GLU A 211 -15.71 13.01 15.54
CA GLU A 211 -15.88 11.86 16.44
C GLU A 211 -14.88 10.74 16.13
N VAL A 212 -14.70 10.39 14.85
CA VAL A 212 -13.72 9.39 14.42
C VAL A 212 -12.30 9.81 14.80
N ARG A 213 -11.93 11.08 14.56
CA ARG A 213 -10.64 11.64 14.97
C ARG A 213 -10.43 11.48 16.48
N ARG A 214 -11.40 11.87 17.30
CA ARG A 214 -11.30 11.77 18.76
C ARG A 214 -11.24 10.31 19.24
N ARG A 215 -11.98 9.40 18.59
CA ARG A 215 -11.88 7.95 18.86
C ARG A 215 -10.47 7.41 18.57
N ASN A 216 -9.84 7.84 17.47
CA ASN A 216 -8.46 7.45 17.14
C ASN A 216 -7.45 7.98 18.18
N VAL A 217 -7.64 9.22 18.67
CA VAL A 217 -6.83 9.77 19.77
C VAL A 217 -6.95 8.87 21.00
N ILE A 218 -8.18 8.57 21.45
CA ILE A 218 -8.40 7.71 22.62
C ILE A 218 -7.81 6.32 22.40
N SER A 219 -7.97 5.72 21.23
CA SER A 219 -7.38 4.40 20.92
C SER A 219 -5.86 4.42 21.04
N THR A 220 -5.21 5.46 20.53
CA THR A 220 -3.75 5.63 20.64
C THR A 220 -3.33 5.81 22.10
N LEU A 221 -4.06 6.64 22.85
CA LEU A 221 -3.79 6.88 24.25
C LEU A 221 -3.96 5.63 25.12
N LYS A 222 -4.92 4.75 24.81
CA LYS A 222 -5.09 3.48 25.52
C LYS A 222 -3.83 2.62 25.43
N THR A 223 -3.30 2.44 24.21
CA THR A 223 -2.08 1.66 23.99
C THR A 223 -0.85 2.33 24.63
N ASN A 224 -0.69 3.64 24.42
CA ASN A 224 0.48 4.35 24.90
C ASN A 224 0.52 4.46 26.43
N THR A 225 -0.64 4.63 27.08
CA THR A 225 -0.73 4.69 28.56
C THR A 225 -0.15 3.45 29.21
N VAL A 226 -0.44 2.26 28.70
CA VAL A 226 0.12 1.00 29.22
C VAL A 226 1.65 1.01 29.14
N GLY A 227 2.20 1.37 27.97
CA GLY A 227 3.66 1.47 27.79
C GLY A 227 4.31 2.52 28.72
N LEU A 228 3.66 3.67 28.90
CA LEU A 228 4.16 4.72 29.80
C LEU A 228 4.12 4.29 31.27
N ILE A 229 3.09 3.58 31.71
CA ILE A 229 3.02 3.01 33.06
C ILE A 229 4.15 1.99 33.27
N MET A 230 4.34 1.06 32.33
CA MET A 230 5.44 0.08 32.39
C MET A 230 6.79 0.77 32.50
N MET A 231 7.04 1.77 31.65
CA MET A 231 8.31 2.49 31.61
C MET A 231 8.58 3.29 32.89
N THR A 232 7.55 3.89 33.50
CA THR A 232 7.74 4.79 34.64
C THR A 232 7.70 4.08 36.00
N LEU A 233 6.93 2.99 36.13
CA LEU A 233 6.83 2.21 37.36
C LEU A 233 7.72 0.97 37.39
N GLY A 234 8.25 0.53 36.24
CA GLY A 234 9.03 -0.71 36.15
C GLY A 234 8.19 -1.97 36.40
N VAL A 235 6.87 -1.89 36.17
CA VAL A 235 5.92 -2.99 36.38
C VAL A 235 5.79 -3.89 35.15
N THR A 236 5.24 -5.07 35.34
CA THR A 236 4.92 -5.99 34.24
C THR A 236 3.80 -5.43 33.34
N GLN A 237 3.68 -5.96 32.12
CA GLN A 237 2.61 -5.57 31.20
C GLN A 237 1.21 -5.77 31.81
N ILE A 238 0.97 -6.90 32.49
CA ILE A 238 -0.33 -7.23 33.09
C ILE A 238 -0.70 -6.22 34.19
N GLU A 239 0.27 -5.84 35.03
CA GLU A 239 0.04 -4.83 36.08
C GLU A 239 -0.27 -3.45 35.47
N ALA A 240 0.46 -3.05 34.43
CA ALA A 240 0.21 -1.80 33.71
C ALA A 240 -1.16 -1.78 33.01
N GLU A 241 -1.56 -2.91 32.40
CA GLU A 241 -2.88 -3.08 31.80
C GLU A 241 -3.99 -2.94 32.84
N ASN A 242 -3.84 -3.55 34.02
CA ASN A 242 -4.81 -3.41 35.11
C ASN A 242 -4.94 -1.97 35.60
N LEU A 243 -3.83 -1.27 35.80
CA LEU A 243 -3.83 0.15 36.19
C LEU A 243 -4.50 1.03 35.12
N GLY A 244 -4.17 0.79 33.84
CA GLY A 244 -4.78 1.49 32.71
C GLY A 244 -6.28 1.20 32.59
N LEU A 245 -6.70 -0.04 32.80
CA LEU A 245 -8.11 -0.44 32.74
C LEU A 245 -8.94 0.27 33.82
N LEU A 246 -8.47 0.29 35.06
CA LEU A 246 -9.15 1.00 36.17
C LEU A 246 -9.35 2.48 35.84
N PHE A 247 -8.33 3.14 35.31
CA PHE A 247 -8.43 4.53 34.85
C PHE A 247 -9.48 4.71 33.74
N LEU A 248 -9.47 3.82 32.74
CA LEU A 248 -10.43 3.88 31.62
C LEU A 248 -11.87 3.63 32.06
N GLU A 249 -12.09 2.69 32.98
CA GLU A 249 -13.41 2.39 33.55
C GLU A 249 -13.93 3.58 34.36
N GLN A 250 -13.09 4.14 35.24
CA GLN A 250 -13.44 5.28 36.06
C GLN A 250 -13.85 6.50 35.23
N TYR A 251 -13.17 6.75 34.10
CA TYR A 251 -13.40 7.93 33.27
C TYR A 251 -14.14 7.66 31.96
N ASN A 252 -14.76 6.48 31.82
CA ASN A 252 -15.45 6.08 30.60
C ASN A 252 -16.49 7.11 30.14
N SER A 253 -17.30 7.66 31.05
CA SER A 253 -18.29 8.69 30.73
C SER A 253 -17.65 9.98 30.18
N ALA A 254 -16.52 10.41 30.73
CA ALA A 254 -15.79 11.59 30.26
C ALA A 254 -15.14 11.36 28.89
N ILE A 255 -14.63 10.13 28.66
CA ILE A 255 -14.10 9.71 27.36
C ILE A 255 -15.19 9.73 26.29
N PHE A 256 -16.40 9.23 26.59
CA PHE A 256 -17.54 9.31 25.68
C PHE A 256 -17.91 10.76 25.35
N LYS A 257 -18.04 11.62 26.36
CA LYS A 257 -18.31 13.04 26.16
C LYS A 257 -17.24 13.74 25.33
N TYR A 258 -15.96 13.40 25.56
CA TYR A 258 -14.87 13.88 24.71
C TYR A 258 -15.08 13.47 23.25
N ILE A 259 -15.40 12.21 22.97
CA ILE A 259 -15.65 11.71 21.60
C ILE A 259 -16.80 12.50 20.93
N GLU A 260 -17.88 12.78 21.66
CA GLU A 260 -19.02 13.58 21.20
C GLU A 260 -18.71 15.08 21.03
N GLY A 261 -17.53 15.54 21.44
CA GLY A 261 -17.05 16.91 21.22
C GLY A 261 -17.03 17.81 22.46
N ALA A 262 -17.42 17.30 23.63
CA ALA A 262 -17.30 18.02 24.90
C ALA A 262 -15.89 17.86 25.51
N GLU A 263 -14.90 18.48 24.88
CA GLU A 263 -13.48 18.28 25.22
C GLU A 263 -13.10 18.69 26.64
N SER A 264 -13.76 19.70 27.19
CA SER A 264 -13.43 20.28 28.50
C SER A 264 -13.57 19.29 29.66
N VAL A 265 -14.49 18.33 29.55
CA VAL A 265 -14.79 17.37 30.62
C VAL A 265 -13.57 16.48 30.90
N LEU A 266 -13.04 15.83 29.87
CA LEU A 266 -11.88 14.95 30.02
C LEU A 266 -10.60 15.75 30.33
N LYS A 267 -10.43 16.93 29.72
CA LYS A 267 -9.31 17.84 30.03
C LYS A 267 -9.27 18.21 31.51
N ASN A 268 -10.41 18.62 32.07
CA ASN A 268 -10.49 18.98 33.49
C ASN A 268 -10.20 17.79 34.40
N ILE A 269 -10.76 16.61 34.08
CA ILE A 269 -10.47 15.37 34.83
C ILE A 269 -8.97 15.07 34.84
N LEU A 270 -8.32 15.10 33.67
CA LEU A 270 -6.87 14.87 33.60
C LEU A 270 -6.07 15.90 34.40
N LEU A 271 -6.53 17.14 34.56
CA LEU A 271 -5.83 18.14 35.36
C LEU A 271 -6.06 17.98 36.86
N THR A 272 -7.20 17.44 37.27
CA THR A 272 -7.60 17.38 38.69
C THR A 272 -7.59 15.97 39.30
N ASP A 273 -7.30 14.94 38.52
CA ASP A 273 -7.25 13.55 39.00
C ASP A 273 -6.17 13.38 40.08
N THR A 274 -6.57 12.96 41.27
CA THR A 274 -5.69 12.60 42.39
C THR A 274 -5.75 11.12 42.76
N ASN A 275 -6.57 10.32 42.07
CA ASN A 275 -6.76 8.90 42.34
C ASN A 275 -5.66 8.05 41.69
N HIS A 276 -5.05 8.57 40.61
CA HIS A 276 -4.01 7.87 39.84
C HIS A 276 -2.67 8.59 39.97
N SER A 277 -1.94 8.32 41.05
CA SER A 277 -0.63 8.96 41.32
C SER A 277 0.39 8.74 40.21
N TRP A 278 0.30 7.64 39.46
CA TRP A 278 1.20 7.35 38.34
C TRP A 278 1.06 8.34 37.18
N LEU A 279 -0.05 9.10 37.08
CA LEU A 279 -0.20 10.15 36.08
C LEU A 279 0.91 11.21 36.19
N ASP A 280 1.43 11.44 37.38
CA ASP A 280 2.45 12.46 37.63
C ASP A 280 3.89 11.93 37.50
N ASN A 281 4.06 10.66 37.13
CA ASN A 281 5.37 10.11 36.86
C ASN A 281 6.00 10.77 35.63
N VAL A 282 7.28 11.11 35.74
CA VAL A 282 8.08 11.67 34.66
C VAL A 282 8.46 10.57 33.67
N ILE A 283 8.16 10.80 32.39
CA ILE A 283 8.51 9.88 31.31
C ILE A 283 10.02 9.96 31.05
N PRO A 284 10.76 8.84 31.06
CA PRO A 284 12.20 8.84 30.79
C PRO A 284 12.55 9.53 29.47
N ASN A 285 13.66 10.28 29.45
CA ASN A 285 14.22 10.94 28.26
C ASN A 285 13.33 12.02 27.60
N THR A 286 12.32 12.55 28.31
CA THR A 286 11.40 13.56 27.76
C THR A 286 11.63 14.99 28.27
N GLY A 287 12.67 15.22 29.07
CA GLY A 287 12.94 16.54 29.64
C GLY A 287 11.93 16.97 30.71
N GLY A 288 11.28 16.03 31.39
CA GLY A 288 10.36 16.32 32.50
C GLY A 288 8.87 16.18 32.16
N LEU A 289 8.51 15.69 30.97
CA LEU A 289 7.12 15.46 30.60
C LEU A 289 6.52 14.36 31.50
N THR A 290 5.42 14.64 32.19
CA THR A 290 4.68 13.62 32.94
C THR A 290 3.70 12.87 32.04
N ILE A 291 3.22 11.70 32.48
CA ILE A 291 2.16 10.97 31.77
C ILE A 291 0.91 11.85 31.61
N ARG A 292 0.52 12.59 32.65
CA ARG A 292 -0.60 13.53 32.64
C ARG A 292 -0.45 14.56 31.54
N MET A 293 0.71 15.21 31.44
CA MET A 293 1.01 16.20 30.41
C MET A 293 0.92 15.57 29.01
N TYR A 294 1.50 14.38 28.84
CA TYR A 294 1.41 13.65 27.58
C TYR A 294 -0.04 13.35 27.16
N LEU A 295 -0.88 12.86 28.09
CA LEU A 295 -2.29 12.59 27.81
C LEU A 295 -3.05 13.87 27.47
N TYR A 296 -2.85 14.92 28.27
CA TYR A 296 -3.47 16.23 28.08
C TYR A 296 -3.14 16.82 26.70
N ASP A 297 -1.87 16.83 26.32
CA ASP A 297 -1.41 17.36 25.04
C ASP A 297 -1.97 16.58 23.85
N ASN A 298 -2.23 15.29 24.01
CA ASN A 298 -2.79 14.45 22.95
C ASN A 298 -4.30 14.58 22.79
N ILE A 299 -5.05 14.83 23.87
CA ILE A 299 -6.47 15.18 23.77
C ILE A 299 -6.70 16.64 23.38
N ASN A 300 -5.68 17.50 23.48
CA ASN A 300 -5.75 18.88 23.02
C ASN A 300 -5.53 18.99 21.51
N ILE A 301 -6.55 18.62 20.75
CA ILE A 301 -6.50 18.53 19.29
C ILE A 301 -6.73 19.86 18.54
N ASP A 302 -7.04 20.92 19.28
CA ASP A 302 -7.34 22.27 18.78
C ASP A 302 -6.09 23.15 18.58
N TYR A 303 -4.89 22.65 18.92
CA TYR A 303 -3.69 23.48 18.96
C TYR A 303 -3.06 23.72 17.57
N ASN A 304 -3.23 24.96 17.07
CA ASN A 304 -2.46 25.71 16.05
C ASN A 304 -2.25 25.08 14.67
N GLU A 305 -3.26 25.20 13.79
CA GLU A 305 -3.12 25.01 12.33
C GLU A 305 -2.32 26.14 11.63
N ASN A 306 -1.93 27.21 12.33
CA ASN A 306 -1.14 28.31 11.75
C ASN A 306 0.38 28.07 11.69
N ASN A 307 0.90 26.94 12.19
CA ASN A 307 2.35 26.69 12.32
C ASN A 307 2.84 25.37 11.69
N ILE A 308 2.11 24.75 10.75
CA ILE A 308 2.54 23.50 10.09
C ILE A 308 2.95 23.77 8.63
N ASN A 309 3.71 24.85 8.42
CA ASN A 309 4.43 25.15 7.16
C ASN A 309 5.89 25.52 7.47
N THR A 310 6.58 24.70 8.26
CA THR A 310 8.05 24.71 8.40
C THR A 310 8.56 23.29 8.49
#